data_AF-A0A370B9G4-F1
#
_entry.id   AF-A0A370B9G4-F1
#
_cell.length_a   1.000
_cell.length_b   1.000
_cell.length_c   1.000
_cell.angle_alpha   90.00
_cell.angle_beta   90.00
_cell.angle_gamma   90.00
#
_symmetry.space_group_name_H-M   'P 1'
#
loop_
_entity.id
_entity.type
_entity.pdbx_description
1 polymer ?
#
loop_
_entity_poly.entity_id
_entity_poly.type
_entity_poly.pdbx_seq_one_letter_code
_entity_poly.pdbx_strand_id
1 'polypeptide(L)'
;MKRRILVGGIAAAAAAATAPSASRRRIGISDVDRLHTRFTEVIANDHRHGGQLGIEQRATALADEALNLQNMGSATQRVRNSLYACAASFRSSAMWAAIDGRRYNDARAHMREAQVLAEMSGNQAIKFRIWSHAGTMYRHMGRPSHALAANDVARNLHITRRDPLFASLGLARQSAIHGVARDRTGTRRAFEQAQDAMLRADPADFRPVWMLAFYDQAELDSLGLSAFLALGDYQTAEFHAHRCLSALRPHMRRSLAITTTRLAHAQLAQGAVDAATVTAMSVPSDAATQHARVSRLLQKFGAALHATAPGSSTTQIWTEHHRNAWRTPA
;
A
#
# COMPACT_ATOMS: atom_id res chain seq x y z
N MET A 1 -81.87 47.97 -30.06
CA MET A 1 -80.66 48.82 -30.20
C MET A 1 -79.49 48.12 -29.53
N LYS A 2 -78.36 48.01 -30.25
CA LYS A 2 -77.12 47.32 -29.84
C LYS A 2 -76.39 48.09 -28.72
N ARG A 3 -75.78 47.37 -27.77
CA ARG A 3 -74.36 47.53 -27.38
C ARG A 3 -73.95 46.46 -26.36
N ARG A 4 -73.16 45.48 -26.84
CA ARG A 4 -72.31 44.58 -26.03
C ARG A 4 -71.14 45.40 -25.50
N ILE A 5 -70.81 45.27 -24.21
CA ILE A 5 -69.54 45.75 -23.66
C ILE A 5 -68.72 44.51 -23.31
N LEU A 6 -67.60 44.36 -24.02
CA LEU A 6 -66.61 43.31 -23.81
C LEU A 6 -65.85 43.54 -22.50
N VAL A 7 -65.68 42.46 -21.74
CA VAL A 7 -64.72 42.34 -20.64
C VAL A 7 -63.32 42.28 -21.25
N GLY A 8 -62.52 43.32 -21.05
CA GLY A 8 -61.10 43.35 -21.42
C GLY A 8 -60.25 42.77 -20.29
N GLY A 9 -59.87 41.50 -20.42
CA GLY A 9 -58.87 40.87 -19.55
C GLY A 9 -57.47 41.38 -19.88
N ILE A 10 -56.76 41.90 -18.89
CA ILE A 10 -55.34 42.26 -19.01
C ILE A 10 -54.54 40.98 -18.88
N ALA A 11 -54.04 40.46 -20.01
CA ALA A 11 -53.07 39.38 -20.01
C ALA A 11 -51.69 39.94 -19.64
N ALA A 12 -51.27 39.72 -18.38
CA ALA A 12 -49.90 39.97 -17.98
C ALA A 12 -48.99 38.91 -18.62
N ALA A 13 -48.25 39.31 -19.66
CA ALA A 13 -47.19 38.48 -20.23
C ALA A 13 -46.01 38.41 -19.25
N ALA A 14 -45.96 37.35 -18.44
CA ALA A 14 -44.78 37.03 -17.65
C ALA A 14 -43.67 36.58 -18.60
N ALA A 15 -42.73 37.47 -18.91
CA ALA A 15 -41.48 37.11 -19.54
C ALA A 15 -40.68 36.24 -18.54
N ALA A 16 -40.77 34.93 -18.70
CA ALA A 16 -39.92 34.00 -17.98
C ALA A 16 -38.48 34.22 -18.43
N ALA A 17 -37.69 34.90 -17.60
CA ALA A 17 -36.25 34.95 -17.76
C ALA A 17 -35.73 33.51 -17.63
N THR A 18 -35.44 32.86 -18.76
CA THR A 18 -34.67 31.62 -18.77
C THR A 18 -33.28 31.95 -18.28
N ALA A 19 -33.04 31.71 -16.99
CA ALA A 19 -31.68 31.66 -16.45
C ALA A 19 -30.85 30.75 -17.37
N PRO A 20 -29.62 31.15 -17.77
CA PRO A 20 -28.77 30.25 -18.53
C PRO A 20 -28.64 28.98 -17.71
N SER A 21 -29.12 27.85 -18.24
CA SER A 21 -28.87 26.56 -17.62
C SER A 21 -27.36 26.45 -17.58
N ALA A 22 -26.75 26.57 -16.41
CA ALA A 22 -25.34 26.25 -16.23
C ALA A 22 -25.20 24.84 -16.82
N SER A 23 -24.53 24.74 -17.98
CA SER A 23 -24.41 23.47 -18.68
C SER A 23 -23.71 22.54 -17.71
N ARG A 24 -24.46 21.59 -17.12
CA ARG A 24 -23.87 20.65 -16.16
C ARG A 24 -22.72 19.97 -16.90
N ARG A 25 -21.49 20.21 -16.45
CA ARG A 25 -20.28 19.65 -17.05
C ARG A 25 -20.52 18.15 -17.26
N ARG A 26 -20.36 17.68 -18.50
CA ARG A 26 -20.43 16.25 -18.79
C ARG A 26 -19.10 15.64 -18.38
N ILE A 27 -19.14 14.74 -17.41
CA ILE A 27 -17.95 14.02 -16.95
C ILE A 27 -17.81 12.74 -17.76
N GLY A 28 -16.64 12.55 -18.34
CA GLY A 28 -16.37 11.49 -19.31
C GLY A 28 -15.27 10.53 -18.90
N ILE A 29 -14.99 9.57 -19.78
CA ILE A 29 -13.89 8.62 -19.58
C ILE A 29 -12.52 9.32 -19.56
N SER A 30 -12.35 10.43 -20.28
CA SER A 30 -11.12 11.21 -20.28
C SER A 30 -10.79 11.82 -18.92
N ASP A 31 -11.80 12.19 -18.11
CA ASP A 31 -11.58 12.64 -16.73
C ASP A 31 -11.06 11.49 -15.86
N VAL A 32 -11.60 10.28 -16.06
CA VAL A 32 -11.15 9.05 -15.38
C VAL A 32 -9.71 8.69 -15.79
N ASP A 33 -9.38 8.78 -17.08
CA ASP A 33 -8.04 8.47 -17.61
C ASP A 33 -7.00 9.44 -17.02
N ARG A 34 -7.34 10.72 -16.88
CA ARG A 34 -6.47 11.70 -16.18
C ARG A 34 -6.21 11.30 -14.73
N LEU A 35 -7.24 10.86 -14.00
CA LEU A 35 -7.06 10.35 -12.64
C LEU A 35 -6.21 9.08 -12.60
N HIS A 36 -6.34 8.18 -13.57
CA HIS A 36 -5.48 7.00 -13.68
C HIS A 36 -4.01 7.36 -13.90
N THR A 37 -3.72 8.35 -14.75
CA THR A 37 -2.36 8.87 -14.93
C THR A 37 -1.80 9.41 -13.61
N ARG A 38 -2.58 10.23 -12.89
CA ARG A 38 -2.20 10.73 -11.55
C ARG A 38 -1.98 9.61 -10.54
N PHE A 39 -2.78 8.55 -10.60
CA PHE A 39 -2.61 7.39 -9.73
C PHE A 39 -1.30 6.66 -10.01
N THR A 40 -0.90 6.50 -11.27
CA THR A 40 0.41 5.95 -11.64
C THR A 40 1.56 6.79 -11.09
N GLU A 41 1.45 8.13 -11.14
CA GLU A 41 2.43 9.04 -10.53
C GLU A 41 2.53 8.84 -9.01
N VAL A 42 1.40 8.66 -8.31
CA VAL A 42 1.37 8.38 -6.86
C VAL A 42 2.09 7.07 -6.53
N ILE A 43 1.84 6.00 -7.30
CA ILE A 43 2.51 4.71 -7.10
C ILE A 43 4.03 4.83 -7.31
N ALA A 44 4.45 5.47 -8.40
CA ALA A 44 5.88 5.70 -8.68
C ALA A 44 6.57 6.54 -7.59
N ASN A 45 5.86 7.48 -6.98
CA ASN A 45 6.39 8.30 -5.89
C ASN A 45 6.49 7.51 -4.56
N ASP A 46 5.52 6.65 -4.25
CA ASP A 46 5.54 5.82 -3.03
C ASP A 46 6.76 4.89 -2.97
N HIS A 47 7.19 4.31 -4.09
CA HIS A 47 8.40 3.46 -4.12
C HIS A 47 9.68 4.20 -3.70
N ARG A 48 9.74 5.52 -3.93
CA ARG A 48 10.90 6.36 -3.60
C ARG A 48 10.82 6.96 -2.20
N HIS A 49 9.67 7.51 -1.82
CA HIS A 49 9.54 8.36 -0.64
C HIS A 49 8.51 7.85 0.39
N GLY A 50 8.04 6.61 0.24
CA GLY A 50 6.89 6.11 0.97
C GLY A 50 6.96 6.22 2.50
N GLY A 51 5.80 6.42 3.12
CA GLY A 51 5.65 6.65 4.57
C GLY A 51 5.57 8.13 4.99
N GLN A 52 5.96 9.06 4.11
CA GLN A 52 5.93 10.50 4.35
C GLN A 52 4.50 11.06 4.37
N LEU A 53 4.25 12.06 5.23
CA LEU A 53 2.93 12.70 5.38
C LEU A 53 2.48 13.42 4.09
N GLY A 54 3.42 14.01 3.33
CA GLY A 54 3.09 14.69 2.08
C GLY A 54 2.51 13.76 1.00
N ILE A 55 2.87 12.47 0.98
CA ILE A 55 2.29 11.47 0.07
C ILE A 55 0.84 11.19 0.48
N GLU A 56 0.60 11.03 1.78
CA GLU A 56 -0.72 10.78 2.34
C GLU A 56 -1.69 11.93 2.03
N GLN A 57 -1.26 13.18 2.24
CA GLN A 57 -2.04 14.38 1.96
C GLN A 57 -2.32 14.54 0.46
N ARG A 58 -1.31 14.30 -0.40
CA ARG A 58 -1.49 14.35 -1.86
C ARG A 58 -2.49 13.30 -2.35
N ALA A 59 -2.38 12.07 -1.86
CA ALA A 59 -3.32 11.01 -2.21
C ALA A 59 -4.74 11.34 -1.71
N THR A 60 -4.87 11.90 -0.51
CA THR A 60 -6.16 12.40 0.02
C THR A 60 -6.78 13.46 -0.90
N ALA A 61 -6.01 14.48 -1.31
CA ALA A 61 -6.48 15.54 -2.19
C ALA A 61 -6.95 15.01 -3.56
N LEU A 62 -6.26 14.03 -4.12
CA LEU A 62 -6.66 13.39 -5.39
C LEU A 62 -7.93 12.54 -5.24
N ALA A 63 -8.16 11.94 -4.07
CA ALA A 63 -9.43 11.27 -3.78
C ALA A 63 -10.59 12.29 -3.75
N ASP A 64 -10.37 13.44 -3.13
CA ASP A 64 -11.36 14.52 -3.07
C ASP A 64 -11.63 15.14 -4.45
N GLU A 65 -10.62 15.26 -5.30
CA GLU A 65 -10.80 15.64 -6.71
C GLU A 65 -11.72 14.66 -7.46
N ALA A 66 -11.49 13.35 -7.31
CA ALA A 66 -12.34 12.33 -7.93
C ALA A 66 -13.79 12.38 -7.42
N LEU A 67 -13.98 12.63 -6.12
CA LEU A 67 -15.31 12.79 -5.51
C LEU A 67 -16.00 14.10 -5.93
N ASN A 68 -15.24 15.17 -6.13
CA ASN A 68 -15.77 16.41 -6.70
C ASN A 68 -16.28 16.18 -8.12
N LEU A 69 -15.55 15.46 -8.97
CA LEU A 69 -16.02 15.07 -10.30
C LEU A 69 -17.29 14.23 -10.24
N GLN A 70 -17.41 13.35 -9.24
CA GLN A 70 -18.63 12.56 -9.00
C GLN A 70 -19.86 13.46 -8.75
N ASN A 71 -19.67 14.61 -8.08
CA ASN A 71 -20.73 15.53 -7.67
C ASN A 71 -21.05 16.61 -8.73
N MET A 72 -20.08 17.01 -9.55
CA MET A 72 -20.14 18.24 -10.36
C MET A 72 -20.76 18.11 -11.77
N GLY A 73 -21.44 16.99 -12.09
CA GLY A 73 -21.90 16.81 -13.46
C GLY A 73 -22.83 15.64 -13.77
N SER A 74 -23.22 15.57 -15.04
CA SER A 74 -23.87 14.39 -15.61
C SER A 74 -22.80 13.38 -16.05
N ALA A 75 -22.96 12.13 -15.65
CA ALA A 75 -22.04 11.04 -15.94
C ALA A 75 -22.85 9.74 -16.09
N THR A 76 -22.40 8.85 -16.97
CA THR A 76 -22.97 7.50 -17.07
C THR A 76 -22.65 6.70 -15.81
N GLN A 77 -23.42 5.66 -15.51
CA GLN A 77 -23.14 4.81 -14.33
C GLN A 77 -21.74 4.19 -14.39
N ARG A 78 -21.26 3.82 -15.59
CA ARG A 78 -19.90 3.32 -15.80
C ARG A 78 -18.84 4.33 -15.35
N VAL A 79 -18.98 5.59 -15.77
CA VAL A 79 -18.04 6.67 -15.37
C VAL A 79 -18.12 6.91 -13.86
N ARG A 80 -19.33 6.92 -13.28
CA ARG A 80 -19.51 7.05 -11.82
C ARG A 80 -18.80 5.95 -11.03
N ASN A 81 -18.96 4.70 -11.45
CA ASN A 81 -18.27 3.56 -10.82
C ASN A 81 -16.75 3.70 -10.92
N SER A 82 -16.24 4.15 -12.07
CA SER A 82 -14.81 4.41 -12.25
C SER A 82 -14.30 5.55 -11.37
N LEU A 83 -15.05 6.64 -11.19
CA LEU A 83 -14.67 7.74 -10.29
C LEU A 83 -14.58 7.27 -8.84
N TYR A 84 -15.54 6.45 -8.37
CA TYR A 84 -15.44 5.81 -7.06
C TYR A 84 -14.23 4.86 -6.96
N ALA A 85 -13.92 4.10 -8.02
CA ALA A 85 -12.72 3.25 -8.03
C ALA A 85 -11.42 4.06 -7.96
N CYS A 86 -11.35 5.22 -8.65
CA CYS A 86 -10.23 6.15 -8.56
C CYS A 86 -10.10 6.72 -7.14
N ALA A 87 -11.18 7.22 -6.56
CA ALA A 87 -11.20 7.73 -5.18
C ALA A 87 -10.75 6.66 -4.18
N ALA A 88 -11.27 5.43 -4.29
CA ALA A 88 -10.84 4.28 -3.49
C ALA A 88 -9.36 3.96 -3.66
N SER A 89 -8.84 4.06 -4.89
CA SER A 89 -7.42 3.84 -5.21
C SER A 89 -6.51 4.86 -4.53
N PHE A 90 -6.91 6.13 -4.53
CA PHE A 90 -6.19 7.20 -3.84
C PHE A 90 -6.27 7.07 -2.32
N ARG A 91 -7.45 6.82 -1.75
CA ARG A 91 -7.59 6.54 -0.30
C ARG A 91 -6.79 5.32 0.13
N SER A 92 -6.74 4.26 -0.69
CA SER A 92 -5.88 3.11 -0.46
C SER A 92 -4.38 3.45 -0.49
N SER A 93 -3.95 4.41 -1.30
CA SER A 93 -2.55 4.90 -1.28
C SER A 93 -2.27 5.75 -0.04
N ALA A 94 -3.21 6.60 0.39
CA ALA A 94 -3.10 7.35 1.64
C ALA A 94 -3.01 6.40 2.85
N MET A 95 -3.84 5.36 2.88
CA MET A 95 -3.77 4.26 3.85
C MET A 95 -2.37 3.63 3.88
N TRP A 96 -1.79 3.30 2.73
CA TRP A 96 -0.45 2.70 2.68
C TRP A 96 0.64 3.65 3.19
N ALA A 97 0.60 4.92 2.81
CA ALA A 97 1.52 5.94 3.32
C ALA A 97 1.43 6.08 4.85
N ALA A 98 0.21 6.03 5.42
CA ALA A 98 0.00 6.05 6.86
C ALA A 98 0.52 4.76 7.54
N ILE A 99 0.31 3.58 6.94
CA ILE A 99 0.86 2.29 7.45
C ILE A 99 2.38 2.31 7.48
N ASP A 100 3.01 2.83 6.44
CA ASP A 100 4.46 2.93 6.32
C ASP A 100 5.06 3.97 7.27
N GLY A 101 4.36 5.09 7.46
CA GLY A 101 4.66 6.07 8.49
C GLY A 101 4.25 5.67 9.91
N ARG A 102 3.69 4.46 10.09
CA ARG A 102 3.19 3.92 11.37
C ARG A 102 2.10 4.76 12.06
N ARG A 103 1.40 5.59 11.29
CA ARG A 103 0.22 6.37 11.71
C ARG A 103 -1.04 5.49 11.60
N TYR A 104 -1.16 4.48 12.46
CA TYR A 104 -2.18 3.44 12.31
C TYR A 104 -3.63 3.94 12.53
N ASN A 105 -3.83 5.03 13.28
CA ASN A 105 -5.15 5.64 13.43
C ASN A 105 -5.61 6.27 12.10
N ASP A 106 -4.73 7.04 11.45
CA ASP A 106 -5.00 7.66 10.15
C ASP A 106 -5.19 6.58 9.08
N ALA A 107 -4.35 5.52 9.08
CA ALA A 107 -4.52 4.37 8.20
C ALA A 107 -5.91 3.71 8.33
N ARG A 108 -6.44 3.60 9.56
CA ARG A 108 -7.80 3.06 9.79
C ARG A 108 -8.89 4.01 9.30
N ALA A 109 -8.70 5.32 9.38
CA ALA A 109 -9.64 6.29 8.81
C ALA A 109 -9.68 6.17 7.28
N HIS A 110 -8.52 6.21 6.62
CA HIS A 110 -8.40 6.01 5.17
C HIS A 110 -8.96 4.66 4.71
N MET A 111 -8.75 3.59 5.50
CA MET A 111 -9.31 2.27 5.22
C MET A 111 -10.84 2.30 5.15
N ARG A 112 -11.51 2.91 6.13
CA ARG A 112 -12.98 2.97 6.18
C ARG A 112 -13.55 3.69 4.97
N GLU A 113 -12.97 4.84 4.61
CA GLU A 113 -13.37 5.60 3.43
C GLU A 113 -13.12 4.79 2.14
N ALA A 114 -11.94 4.20 2.00
CA ALA A 114 -11.59 3.40 0.82
C ALA A 114 -12.53 2.20 0.65
N GLN A 115 -12.95 1.54 1.74
CA GLN A 115 -13.89 0.41 1.70
C GLN A 115 -15.26 0.82 1.17
N VAL A 116 -15.82 1.92 1.67
CA VAL A 116 -17.13 2.43 1.22
C VAL A 116 -17.06 2.78 -0.28
N LEU A 117 -15.99 3.46 -0.71
CA LEU A 117 -15.78 3.82 -2.12
C LEU A 117 -15.58 2.59 -3.01
N ALA A 118 -14.82 1.59 -2.55
CA ALA A 118 -14.61 0.35 -3.28
C ALA A 118 -15.93 -0.42 -3.47
N GLU A 119 -16.79 -0.47 -2.45
CA GLU A 119 -18.09 -1.11 -2.54
C GLU A 119 -18.98 -0.41 -3.58
N MET A 120 -19.09 0.92 -3.53
CA MET A 120 -19.85 1.70 -4.52
C MET A 120 -19.32 1.54 -5.95
N SER A 121 -18.01 1.31 -6.11
CA SER A 121 -17.40 1.12 -7.43
C SER A 121 -17.66 -0.27 -8.05
N GLY A 122 -17.94 -1.28 -7.23
CA GLY A 122 -17.99 -2.69 -7.66
C GLY A 122 -16.64 -3.28 -8.11
N ASN A 123 -15.53 -2.56 -7.96
CA ASN A 123 -14.22 -2.98 -8.46
C ASN A 123 -13.53 -3.96 -7.49
N GLN A 124 -13.41 -5.21 -7.91
CA GLN A 124 -12.82 -6.29 -7.11
C GLN A 124 -11.33 -6.09 -6.83
N ALA A 125 -10.58 -5.54 -7.77
CA ALA A 125 -9.13 -5.37 -7.64
C ALA A 125 -8.79 -4.30 -6.58
N ILE A 126 -9.53 -3.20 -6.52
CA ILE A 126 -9.31 -2.20 -5.48
C ILE A 126 -9.78 -2.71 -4.11
N LYS A 127 -10.90 -3.45 -4.04
CA LYS A 127 -11.35 -4.10 -2.81
C LYS A 127 -10.28 -5.07 -2.28
N PHE A 128 -9.68 -5.88 -3.17
CA PHE A 128 -8.55 -6.74 -2.82
C PHE A 128 -7.40 -5.94 -2.22
N ARG A 129 -6.94 -4.89 -2.91
CA ARG A 129 -5.81 -4.06 -2.46
C ARG A 129 -6.03 -3.48 -1.06
N ILE A 130 -7.21 -2.94 -0.77
CA ILE A 130 -7.56 -2.33 0.52
C ILE A 130 -7.50 -3.37 1.64
N TRP A 131 -8.17 -4.51 1.47
CA TRP A 131 -8.19 -5.58 2.47
C TRP A 131 -6.83 -6.24 2.66
N SER A 132 -6.09 -6.39 1.56
CA SER A 132 -4.70 -6.81 1.58
C SER A 132 -3.85 -5.85 2.42
N HIS A 133 -3.96 -4.52 2.24
CA HIS A 133 -3.24 -3.54 3.06
C HIS A 133 -3.69 -3.56 4.53
N ALA A 134 -4.98 -3.77 4.80
CA ALA A 134 -5.49 -3.93 6.16
C ALA A 134 -4.84 -5.13 6.87
N GLY A 135 -4.67 -6.26 6.17
CA GLY A 135 -3.93 -7.41 6.68
C GLY A 135 -2.50 -7.05 7.08
N THR A 136 -1.77 -6.33 6.22
CA THR A 136 -0.42 -5.83 6.53
C THR A 136 -0.41 -4.86 7.72
N MET A 137 -1.38 -3.94 7.80
CA MET A 137 -1.50 -3.01 8.92
C MET A 137 -1.64 -3.75 10.26
N TYR A 138 -2.61 -4.67 10.37
CA TYR A 138 -2.84 -5.43 11.59
C TYR A 138 -1.65 -6.34 11.95
N ARG A 139 -0.97 -6.90 10.94
CA ARG A 139 0.26 -7.66 11.15
C ARG A 139 1.36 -6.79 11.76
N HIS A 140 1.57 -5.58 11.25
CA HIS A 140 2.56 -4.63 11.80
C HIS A 140 2.21 -4.16 13.22
N MET A 141 0.92 -4.18 13.58
CA MET A 141 0.44 -3.93 14.95
C MET A 141 0.56 -5.14 15.89
N GLY A 142 1.03 -6.29 15.40
CA GLY A 142 1.10 -7.52 16.21
C GLY A 142 -0.27 -8.14 16.52
N ARG A 143 -1.27 -7.94 15.64
CA ARG A 143 -2.64 -8.46 15.79
C ARG A 143 -2.93 -9.55 14.74
N PRO A 144 -2.34 -10.75 14.86
CA PRO A 144 -2.42 -11.78 13.82
C PRO A 144 -3.86 -12.21 13.49
N SER A 145 -4.75 -12.35 14.48
CA SER A 145 -6.15 -12.74 14.22
C SER A 145 -6.90 -11.70 13.37
N HIS A 146 -6.66 -10.41 13.62
CA HIS A 146 -7.26 -9.33 12.81
C HIS A 146 -6.63 -9.26 11.41
N ALA A 147 -5.33 -9.55 11.31
CA ALA A 147 -4.63 -9.61 10.05
C ALA A 147 -5.15 -10.77 9.17
N LEU A 148 -5.36 -11.95 9.76
CA LEU A 148 -5.95 -13.11 9.08
C LEU A 148 -7.37 -12.78 8.59
N ALA A 149 -8.24 -12.28 9.46
CA ALA A 149 -9.60 -11.91 9.08
C ALA A 149 -9.64 -10.92 7.91
N ALA A 150 -8.80 -9.88 7.93
CA ALA A 150 -8.69 -8.93 6.83
C ALA A 150 -8.15 -9.57 5.54
N ASN A 151 -7.15 -10.44 5.64
CA ASN A 151 -6.58 -11.14 4.50
C ASN A 151 -7.55 -12.17 3.89
N ASP A 152 -8.38 -12.82 4.71
CA ASP A 152 -9.40 -13.75 4.25
C ASP A 152 -10.47 -13.04 3.42
N VAL A 153 -10.84 -11.80 3.77
CA VAL A 153 -11.72 -11.00 2.90
C VAL A 153 -11.08 -10.80 1.53
N ALA A 154 -9.80 -10.44 1.45
CA ALA A 154 -9.09 -10.28 0.18
C ALA A 154 -9.01 -11.60 -0.61
N ARG A 155 -8.64 -12.70 0.07
CA ARG A 155 -8.48 -14.03 -0.54
C ARG A 155 -9.78 -14.64 -1.05
N ASN A 156 -10.92 -14.30 -0.45
CA ASN A 156 -12.22 -14.83 -0.84
C ASN A 156 -12.92 -14.06 -1.97
N LEU A 157 -12.34 -12.95 -2.47
CA LEU A 157 -12.87 -12.21 -3.61
C LEU A 157 -12.82 -13.04 -4.89
N HIS A 158 -13.76 -12.80 -5.81
CA HIS A 158 -13.82 -13.56 -7.07
C HIS A 158 -12.53 -13.42 -7.92
N ILE A 159 -11.88 -12.27 -7.85
CA ILE A 159 -10.65 -12.00 -8.62
C ILE A 159 -9.50 -12.95 -8.28
N THR A 160 -9.38 -13.42 -7.03
CA THR A 160 -8.32 -14.35 -6.62
C THR A 160 -8.54 -15.76 -7.18
N ARG A 161 -9.77 -16.10 -7.56
CA ARG A 161 -10.07 -17.36 -8.24
C ARG A 161 -9.84 -17.29 -9.74
N ARG A 162 -9.88 -16.09 -10.33
CA ARG A 162 -9.70 -15.88 -11.78
C ARG A 162 -8.27 -15.56 -12.18
N ASP A 163 -7.50 -14.89 -11.32
CA ASP A 163 -6.14 -14.46 -11.63
C ASP A 163 -5.15 -15.04 -10.61
N PRO A 164 -4.25 -15.95 -11.05
CA PRO A 164 -3.25 -16.57 -10.17
C PRO A 164 -2.32 -15.58 -9.47
N LEU A 165 -2.05 -14.39 -10.03
CA LEU A 165 -1.18 -13.41 -9.39
C LEU A 165 -1.87 -12.76 -8.17
N PHE A 166 -3.19 -12.53 -8.23
CA PHE A 166 -3.97 -12.10 -7.06
C PHE A 166 -4.03 -13.19 -5.99
N ALA A 167 -4.18 -14.46 -6.39
CA ALA A 167 -4.11 -15.59 -5.46
C ALA A 167 -2.75 -15.64 -4.75
N SER A 168 -1.68 -15.51 -5.52
CA SER A 168 -0.30 -15.51 -5.06
C SER A 168 -0.04 -14.42 -4.01
N LEU A 169 -0.41 -13.16 -4.30
CA LEU A 169 -0.25 -12.06 -3.35
C LEU A 169 -1.04 -12.29 -2.05
N GLY A 170 -2.27 -12.82 -2.14
CA GLY A 170 -3.09 -13.15 -0.98
C GLY A 170 -2.45 -14.22 -0.09
N LEU A 171 -1.87 -15.26 -0.70
CA LEU A 171 -1.16 -16.36 -0.03
C LEU A 171 0.19 -15.90 0.57
N ALA A 172 0.95 -15.08 -0.14
CA ALA A 172 2.21 -14.53 0.35
C ALA A 172 2.00 -13.67 1.60
N ARG A 173 0.94 -12.84 1.62
CA ARG A 173 0.55 -12.09 2.82
C ARG A 173 0.06 -13.00 3.94
N GLN A 174 -0.68 -14.06 3.60
CA GLN A 174 -1.10 -15.06 4.57
C GLN A 174 0.11 -15.73 5.26
N SER A 175 1.14 -16.12 4.49
CA SER A 175 2.39 -16.68 5.02
C SER A 175 3.07 -15.75 6.03
N ALA A 176 3.18 -14.46 5.68
CA ALA A 176 3.73 -13.44 6.58
C ALA A 176 2.90 -13.25 7.86
N ILE A 177 1.58 -13.42 7.79
CA ILE A 177 0.70 -13.36 8.96
C ILE A 177 0.88 -14.59 9.84
N HIS A 178 0.91 -15.80 9.26
CA HIS A 178 1.20 -17.05 9.99
C HIS A 178 2.55 -16.98 10.71
N GLY A 179 3.54 -16.31 10.13
CA GLY A 179 4.85 -16.14 10.76
C GLY A 179 4.76 -15.38 12.08
N VAL A 180 4.01 -14.28 12.11
CA VAL A 180 3.74 -13.52 13.35
C VAL A 180 2.86 -14.32 14.33
N ALA A 181 1.98 -15.17 13.82
CA ALA A 181 1.16 -16.09 14.62
C ALA A 181 1.92 -17.33 15.13
N ARG A 182 3.21 -17.48 14.78
CA ARG A 182 4.06 -18.63 15.12
C ARG A 182 3.57 -19.97 14.55
N ASP A 183 2.80 -19.94 13.47
CA ASP A 183 2.32 -21.13 12.77
C ASP A 183 3.32 -21.56 11.69
N ARG A 184 4.27 -22.44 12.07
CA ARG A 184 5.34 -22.91 11.18
C ARG A 184 4.80 -23.60 9.93
N THR A 185 3.82 -24.48 10.09
CA THR A 185 3.25 -25.27 8.99
C THR A 185 2.44 -24.38 8.05
N GLY A 186 1.61 -23.48 8.58
CA GLY A 186 0.84 -22.52 7.80
C GLY A 186 1.73 -21.55 7.03
N THR A 187 2.82 -21.05 7.64
CA THR A 187 3.78 -20.18 6.95
C THR A 187 4.41 -20.84 5.73
N ARG A 188 4.95 -22.05 5.89
CA ARG A 188 5.63 -22.77 4.80
C ARG A 188 4.66 -23.11 3.67
N ARG A 189 3.52 -23.72 4.03
CA ARG A 189 2.48 -24.10 3.06
C ARG A 189 1.96 -22.90 2.27
N ALA A 190 1.64 -21.80 2.94
CA ALA A 190 1.13 -20.61 2.27
C ALA A 190 2.19 -19.95 1.37
N PHE A 191 3.48 -20.02 1.74
CA PHE A 191 4.56 -19.51 0.89
C PHE A 191 4.71 -20.34 -0.39
N GLU A 192 4.76 -21.67 -0.26
CA GLU A 192 4.85 -22.61 -1.40
C GLU A 192 3.68 -22.41 -2.37
N GLN A 193 2.45 -22.36 -1.83
CA GLN A 193 1.25 -22.09 -2.64
C GLN A 193 1.29 -20.70 -3.32
N ALA A 194 1.89 -19.70 -2.68
CA ALA A 194 2.06 -18.38 -3.29
C ALA A 194 3.03 -18.44 -4.47
N GLN A 195 4.16 -19.14 -4.33
CA GLN A 195 5.13 -19.34 -5.40
C GLN A 195 4.50 -20.09 -6.58
N ASP A 196 3.78 -21.18 -6.32
CA ASP A 196 3.08 -21.95 -7.37
C ASP A 196 2.02 -21.12 -8.09
N ALA A 197 1.28 -20.28 -7.37
CA ALA A 197 0.31 -19.37 -7.98
C ALA A 197 0.97 -18.28 -8.83
N MET A 198 2.13 -17.76 -8.41
CA MET A 198 2.90 -16.79 -9.20
C MET A 198 3.40 -17.43 -10.50
N LEU A 199 3.93 -18.65 -10.44
CA LEU A 199 4.45 -19.37 -11.61
C LEU A 199 3.35 -19.70 -12.64
N ARG A 200 2.10 -19.87 -12.20
CA ARG A 200 0.95 -20.08 -13.08
C ARG A 200 0.37 -18.81 -13.67
N ALA A 201 0.79 -17.63 -13.22
CA ALA A 201 0.26 -16.37 -13.71
C ALA A 201 0.82 -16.07 -15.11
N ASP A 202 -0.07 -15.82 -16.09
CA ASP A 202 0.36 -15.36 -17.41
C ASP A 202 0.84 -13.89 -17.31
N PRO A 203 2.08 -13.57 -17.71
CA PRO A 203 2.56 -12.18 -17.75
C PRO A 203 1.77 -11.27 -18.69
N ALA A 204 1.10 -11.82 -19.71
CA ALA A 204 0.31 -11.06 -20.69
C ALA A 204 -1.09 -10.66 -20.18
N ASP A 205 -1.56 -11.25 -19.08
CA ASP A 205 -2.85 -10.89 -18.50
C ASP A 205 -2.90 -9.41 -18.08
N PHE A 206 -4.00 -8.73 -18.44
CA PHE A 206 -4.23 -7.36 -18.02
C PHE A 206 -4.44 -7.29 -16.50
N ARG A 207 -3.57 -6.51 -15.83
CA ARG A 207 -3.66 -6.26 -14.39
C ARG A 207 -3.55 -4.77 -14.08
N PRO A 208 -4.13 -4.29 -12.97
CA PRO A 208 -3.98 -2.90 -12.56
C PRO A 208 -2.50 -2.52 -12.36
N VAL A 209 -2.13 -1.29 -12.72
CA VAL A 209 -0.75 -0.78 -12.62
C VAL A 209 -0.13 -0.98 -11.24
N TRP A 210 -0.90 -0.83 -10.17
CA TRP A 210 -0.40 -1.01 -8.81
C TRP A 210 0.05 -2.45 -8.54
N MET A 211 -0.56 -3.45 -9.18
CA MET A 211 -0.19 -4.86 -9.02
C MET A 211 1.19 -5.09 -9.64
N LEU A 212 1.39 -4.63 -10.89
CA LEU A 212 2.63 -4.82 -11.65
C LEU A 212 3.79 -3.96 -11.13
N ALA A 213 3.48 -2.78 -10.58
CA ALA A 213 4.48 -1.91 -9.98
C ALA A 213 5.00 -2.48 -8.65
N PHE A 214 4.18 -3.20 -7.90
CA PHE A 214 4.50 -3.65 -6.55
C PHE A 214 4.88 -5.13 -6.43
N TYR A 215 4.12 -6.03 -7.06
CA TYR A 215 4.21 -7.46 -6.78
C TYR A 215 4.96 -8.22 -7.87
N ASP A 216 6.10 -8.78 -7.49
CA ASP A 216 6.99 -9.60 -8.28
C ASP A 216 7.70 -10.61 -7.36
N GLN A 217 8.64 -11.38 -7.91
CA GLN A 217 9.42 -12.36 -7.13
C GLN A 217 10.16 -11.71 -5.95
N ALA A 218 10.65 -10.48 -6.10
CA ALA A 218 11.35 -9.78 -5.01
C ALA A 218 10.42 -9.48 -3.84
N GLU A 219 9.18 -9.07 -4.11
CA GLU A 219 8.19 -8.84 -3.04
C GLU A 219 7.67 -10.16 -2.42
N LEU A 220 7.54 -11.24 -3.21
CA LEU A 220 7.25 -12.56 -2.66
C LEU A 220 8.34 -13.00 -1.67
N ASP A 221 9.61 -12.90 -2.05
CA ASP A 221 10.74 -13.21 -1.18
C ASP A 221 10.85 -12.24 0.01
N SER A 222 10.50 -10.95 -0.15
CA SER A 222 10.40 -9.98 0.97
C SER A 222 9.35 -10.39 2.02
N LEU A 223 8.20 -10.91 1.58
CA LEU A 223 7.17 -11.46 2.46
C LEU A 223 7.62 -12.77 3.13
N GLY A 224 8.31 -13.64 2.39
CA GLY A 224 8.96 -14.86 2.92
C GLY A 224 9.96 -14.53 4.02
N LEU A 225 10.91 -13.64 3.75
CA LEU A 225 11.86 -13.09 4.73
C LEU A 225 11.12 -12.61 5.99
N SER A 226 10.08 -11.79 5.83
CA SER A 226 9.31 -11.30 6.97
C SER A 226 8.63 -12.41 7.76
N ALA A 227 8.19 -13.49 7.11
CA ALA A 227 7.51 -14.61 7.73
C ALA A 227 8.47 -15.47 8.54
N PHE A 228 9.57 -15.92 7.91
CA PHE A 228 10.54 -16.81 8.54
C PHE A 228 11.37 -16.12 9.63
N LEU A 229 11.66 -14.82 9.46
CA LEU A 229 12.26 -14.01 10.53
C LEU A 229 11.34 -13.93 11.75
N ALA A 230 10.03 -13.80 11.54
CA ALA A 230 9.05 -13.81 12.62
C ALA A 230 8.88 -15.19 13.25
N LEU A 231 9.17 -16.29 12.55
CA LEU A 231 9.19 -17.64 13.13
C LEU A 231 10.45 -17.94 13.94
N GLY A 232 11.54 -17.23 13.71
CA GLY A 232 12.86 -17.58 14.22
C GLY A 232 13.61 -18.61 13.36
N ASP A 233 13.16 -18.84 12.13
CA ASP A 233 13.87 -19.66 11.14
C ASP A 233 14.83 -18.74 10.36
N TYR A 234 15.94 -18.39 11.02
CA TYR A 234 16.82 -17.32 10.56
C TYR A 234 17.60 -17.68 9.29
N GLN A 235 17.95 -18.96 9.12
CA GLN A 235 18.58 -19.48 7.90
C GLN A 235 17.65 -19.30 6.69
N THR A 236 16.38 -19.70 6.81
CA THR A 236 15.41 -19.54 5.73
C THR A 236 15.10 -18.05 5.48
N ALA A 237 15.07 -17.24 6.53
CA ALA A 237 14.92 -15.80 6.41
C ALA A 237 16.07 -15.18 5.60
N GLU A 238 17.33 -15.48 5.93
CA GLU A 238 18.51 -15.01 5.19
C GLU A 238 18.50 -15.47 3.73
N PHE A 239 18.11 -16.72 3.45
CA PHE A 239 17.92 -17.21 2.08
C PHE A 239 16.95 -16.32 1.27
N HIS A 240 15.77 -16.03 1.82
CA HIS A 240 14.81 -15.15 1.14
C HIS A 240 15.29 -13.70 1.04
N ALA A 241 16.06 -13.21 2.01
CA ALA A 241 16.65 -11.88 1.93
C ALA A 241 17.59 -11.74 0.73
N HIS A 242 18.48 -12.71 0.51
CA HIS A 242 19.39 -12.69 -0.65
C HIS A 242 18.64 -12.78 -1.98
N ARG A 243 17.63 -13.65 -2.08
CA ARG A 243 16.77 -13.72 -3.27
C ARG A 243 16.06 -12.39 -3.54
N CYS A 244 15.46 -11.81 -2.51
CA CYS A 244 14.81 -10.50 -2.60
C CYS A 244 15.79 -9.42 -3.10
N LEU A 245 16.97 -9.30 -2.48
CA LEU A 245 18.00 -8.33 -2.87
C LEU A 245 18.48 -8.54 -4.32
N SER A 246 18.62 -9.78 -4.78
CA SER A 246 19.05 -10.08 -6.14
C SER A 246 18.02 -9.71 -7.22
N ALA A 247 16.73 -9.70 -6.87
CA ALA A 247 15.63 -9.41 -7.79
C ALA A 247 15.07 -7.99 -7.65
N LEU A 248 15.49 -7.22 -6.63
CA LEU A 248 14.98 -5.88 -6.37
C LEU A 248 15.34 -4.90 -7.49
N ARG A 249 14.34 -4.15 -7.94
CA ARG A 249 14.54 -3.10 -8.96
C ARG A 249 15.29 -1.91 -8.35
N PRO A 250 16.27 -1.29 -9.06
CA PRO A 250 17.14 -0.26 -8.47
C PRO A 250 16.43 0.96 -7.85
N HIS A 251 15.25 1.32 -8.35
CA HIS A 251 14.50 2.48 -7.86
C HIS A 251 13.74 2.21 -6.54
N MET A 252 13.70 0.97 -6.04
CA MET A 252 12.97 0.56 -4.84
C MET A 252 13.78 0.77 -3.55
N ARG A 253 14.25 2.00 -3.33
CA ARG A 253 15.20 2.35 -2.25
C ARG A 253 14.68 2.01 -0.85
N ARG A 254 13.39 2.26 -0.58
CA ARG A 254 12.73 1.89 0.68
C ARG A 254 12.75 0.37 0.92
N SER A 255 12.40 -0.41 -0.12
CA SER A 255 12.35 -1.87 -0.01
C SER A 255 13.74 -2.45 0.19
N LEU A 256 14.74 -1.93 -0.52
CA LEU A 256 16.15 -2.28 -0.32
C LEU A 256 16.55 -2.11 1.15
N ALA A 257 16.34 -0.91 1.73
CA ALA A 257 16.70 -0.63 3.11
C ALA A 257 15.99 -1.54 4.13
N ILE A 258 14.70 -1.82 3.92
CA ILE A 258 13.93 -2.74 4.78
C ILE A 258 14.48 -4.16 4.68
N THR A 259 14.75 -4.65 3.48
CA THR A 259 15.26 -6.01 3.24
C THR A 259 16.66 -6.16 3.82
N THR A 260 17.57 -5.22 3.56
CA THR A 260 18.94 -5.21 4.13
C THR A 260 18.92 -5.19 5.65
N THR A 261 18.05 -4.38 6.26
CA THR A 261 17.96 -4.35 7.73
C THR A 261 17.44 -5.68 8.28
N ARG A 262 16.47 -6.32 7.63
CA ARG A 262 15.96 -7.64 8.03
C ARG A 262 16.99 -8.76 7.83
N LEU A 263 17.82 -8.68 6.79
CA LEU A 263 18.96 -9.57 6.60
C LEU A 263 19.93 -9.47 7.79
N ALA A 264 20.30 -8.25 8.18
CA ALA A 264 21.16 -8.03 9.34
C ALA A 264 20.57 -8.64 10.63
N HIS A 265 19.26 -8.52 10.85
CA HIS A 265 18.59 -9.20 11.96
C HIS A 265 18.70 -10.73 11.88
N ALA A 266 18.51 -11.33 10.70
CA ALA A 266 18.64 -12.77 10.50
C ALA A 266 20.08 -13.26 10.76
N GLN A 267 21.08 -12.52 10.28
CA GLN A 267 22.50 -12.81 10.50
C GLN A 267 22.89 -12.71 11.98
N LEU A 268 22.45 -11.63 12.66
CA LEU A 268 22.73 -11.43 14.07
C LEU A 268 22.14 -12.55 14.92
N ALA A 269 20.91 -12.97 14.62
CA ALA A 269 20.25 -14.05 15.34
C ALA A 269 20.88 -15.44 15.11
N GLN A 270 21.70 -15.60 14.07
CA GLN A 270 22.54 -16.78 13.83
C GLN A 270 23.92 -16.69 14.50
N GLY A 271 24.23 -15.59 15.19
CA GLY A 271 25.52 -15.36 15.83
C GLY A 271 26.59 -14.76 14.90
N ALA A 272 26.26 -14.43 13.65
CA ALA A 272 27.17 -13.80 12.70
C ALA A 272 27.29 -12.28 12.94
N VAL A 273 27.75 -11.90 14.13
CA VAL A 273 27.75 -10.52 14.66
C VAL A 273 28.43 -9.52 13.71
N ASP A 274 29.60 -9.87 13.18
CA ASP A 274 30.39 -8.98 12.31
C ASP A 274 29.71 -8.77 10.96
N ALA A 275 29.30 -9.87 10.31
CA ALA A 275 28.58 -9.82 9.04
C ALA A 275 27.25 -9.05 9.18
N ALA A 276 26.51 -9.28 10.27
CA ALA A 276 25.27 -8.58 10.55
C ALA A 276 25.48 -7.07 10.68
N THR A 277 26.57 -6.65 11.32
CA THR A 277 26.89 -5.24 11.54
C THR A 277 27.29 -4.55 10.24
N VAL A 278 28.15 -5.19 9.43
CA VAL A 278 28.49 -4.71 8.09
C VAL A 278 27.24 -4.57 7.22
N THR A 279 26.37 -5.57 7.21
CA THR A 279 25.11 -5.53 6.48
C THR A 279 24.22 -4.38 6.96
N ALA A 280 24.04 -4.18 8.27
CA ALA A 280 23.24 -3.08 8.80
C ALA A 280 23.81 -1.70 8.43
N MET A 281 25.13 -1.53 8.44
CA MET A 281 25.81 -0.28 8.07
C MET A 281 25.75 0.03 6.57
N SER A 282 25.46 -0.96 5.72
CA SER A 282 25.25 -0.77 4.28
C SER A 282 23.90 -0.10 3.93
N VAL A 283 23.00 0.06 4.90
CA VAL A 283 21.71 0.73 4.68
C VAL A 283 21.95 2.21 4.36
N PRO A 284 21.40 2.74 3.24
CA PRO A 284 21.58 4.14 2.86
C PRO A 284 21.11 5.10 3.95
N SER A 285 21.88 6.16 4.22
CA SER A 285 21.64 7.12 5.30
C SER A 285 20.32 7.89 5.17
N ASP A 286 19.93 8.24 3.95
CA ASP A 286 18.65 8.88 3.68
C ASP A 286 17.47 7.95 4.00
N ALA A 287 17.58 6.67 3.65
CA ALA A 287 16.56 5.70 4.00
C ALA A 287 16.50 5.45 5.52
N ALA A 288 17.65 5.41 6.19
CA ALA A 288 17.75 5.25 7.64
C ALA A 288 17.14 6.41 8.43
N THR A 289 17.22 7.64 7.91
CA THR A 289 16.75 8.87 8.59
C THR A 289 15.35 9.30 8.18
N GLN A 290 14.92 9.06 6.93
CA GLN A 290 13.64 9.56 6.40
C GLN A 290 12.50 8.55 6.46
N HIS A 291 12.77 7.25 6.60
CA HIS A 291 11.73 6.22 6.68
C HIS A 291 11.57 5.65 8.09
N ALA A 292 10.50 6.07 8.79
CA ALA A 292 10.22 5.66 10.18
C ALA A 292 10.25 4.13 10.42
N ARG A 293 9.87 3.31 9.42
CA ARG A 293 9.97 1.85 9.50
C ARG A 293 11.42 1.37 9.51
N VAL A 294 12.26 1.92 8.64
CA VAL A 294 13.69 1.57 8.56
C VAL A 294 14.40 2.00 9.83
N SER A 295 14.20 3.25 10.28
CA SER A 295 14.79 3.77 11.51
C SER A 295 14.45 2.89 12.72
N ARG A 296 13.18 2.46 12.86
CA ARG A 296 12.77 1.56 13.95
C ARG A 296 13.37 0.15 13.83
N LEU A 297 13.55 -0.37 12.62
CA LEU A 297 14.20 -1.67 12.42
C LEU A 297 15.69 -1.60 12.79
N LEU A 298 16.37 -0.50 12.45
CA LEU A 298 17.78 -0.27 12.80
C LEU A 298 17.96 -0.02 14.30
N GLN A 299 17.06 0.70 14.96
CA GLN A 299 17.04 0.83 16.42
C GLN A 299 16.92 -0.53 17.11
N LYS A 300 16.01 -1.39 16.62
CA LYS A 300 15.87 -2.77 17.13
C LYS A 300 17.13 -3.59 16.87
N PHE A 301 17.76 -3.43 15.71
CA PHE A 301 19.01 -4.11 15.39
C PHE A 301 20.11 -3.70 16.37
N GLY A 302 20.30 -2.39 16.57
CA GLY A 302 21.27 -1.86 17.52
C GLY A 302 21.05 -2.39 18.93
N ALA A 303 19.80 -2.38 19.42
CA ALA A 303 19.48 -2.94 20.73
C ALA A 303 19.82 -4.45 20.84
N ALA A 304 19.50 -5.23 19.81
CA ALA A 304 19.84 -6.65 19.77
C ALA A 304 21.36 -6.90 19.70
N LEU A 305 22.10 -6.07 18.95
CA LEU A 305 23.55 -6.14 18.83
C LEU A 305 24.22 -5.90 20.19
N HIS A 306 23.81 -4.84 20.90
CA HIS A 306 24.32 -4.53 22.23
C HIS A 306 24.04 -5.63 23.25
N ALA A 307 22.89 -6.30 23.15
CA ALA A 307 22.54 -7.42 24.01
C ALA A 307 23.35 -8.69 23.70
N THR A 308 23.67 -8.92 22.43
CA THR A 308 24.33 -10.16 21.97
C THR A 308 25.86 -10.09 22.10
N ALA A 309 26.45 -8.91 21.88
CA ALA A 309 27.89 -8.70 21.91
C ALA A 309 28.26 -7.41 22.68
N PRO A 310 27.99 -7.36 24.00
CA PRO A 310 28.27 -6.18 24.81
C PRO A 310 29.77 -5.89 24.84
N GLY A 311 30.15 -4.63 24.62
CA GLY A 311 31.55 -4.18 24.70
C GLY A 311 32.46 -4.63 23.56
N SER A 312 31.94 -5.34 22.54
CA SER A 312 32.74 -5.74 21.38
C SER A 312 33.15 -4.53 20.53
N SER A 313 34.26 -4.66 19.80
CA SER A 313 34.69 -3.66 18.80
C SER A 313 33.60 -3.42 17.76
N THR A 314 32.90 -4.47 17.34
CA THR A 314 31.77 -4.41 16.40
C THR A 314 30.62 -3.55 16.92
N THR A 315 30.26 -3.67 18.20
CA THR A 315 29.26 -2.81 18.84
C THR A 315 29.71 -1.34 18.91
N GLN A 316 31.00 -1.09 19.14
CA GLN A 316 31.57 0.26 19.12
C GLN A 316 31.51 0.88 17.72
N ILE A 317 31.91 0.13 16.69
CA ILE A 317 31.85 0.54 15.27
C ILE A 317 30.41 0.89 14.88
N TRP A 318 29.45 0.04 15.24
CA TRP A 318 28.03 0.32 15.01
C TRP A 318 27.58 1.62 15.68
N THR A 319 27.95 1.82 16.95
CA THR A 319 27.56 3.00 17.74
C THR A 319 28.13 4.28 17.13
N GLU A 320 29.38 4.24 16.67
CA GLU A 320 30.02 5.35 15.98
C GLU A 320 29.37 5.63 14.63
N HIS A 321 29.12 4.60 13.82
CA HIS A 321 28.42 4.75 12.53
C HIS A 321 27.03 5.36 12.71
N HIS A 322 26.23 4.84 13.65
CA HIS A 322 24.91 5.37 13.94
C HIS A 322 24.96 6.85 14.38
N ARG A 323 25.99 7.23 15.17
CA ARG A 323 26.19 8.62 15.59
C ARG A 323 26.58 9.55 14.43
N ASN A 324 27.42 9.08 13.51
CA ASN A 324 27.99 9.92 12.46
C ASN A 324 27.09 9.96 11.20
N ALA A 325 26.49 8.84 10.81
CA ALA A 325 25.77 8.70 9.55
C ALA A 325 24.25 8.96 9.66
N TRP A 326 23.64 8.67 10.81
CA TRP A 326 22.17 8.67 10.96
C TRP A 326 21.64 9.59 12.06
N ARG A 327 22.48 10.49 12.60
CA ARG A 327 21.96 11.61 13.38
C ARG A 327 21.04 12.43 12.50
N THR A 328 19.79 12.56 12.91
CA THR A 328 18.88 13.56 12.36
C THR A 328 19.50 14.93 12.64
N PRO A 329 19.67 15.82 11.65
CA PRO A 329 19.94 17.21 11.96
C PRO A 329 18.82 17.71 12.88
N ALA A 330 19.20 18.43 13.93
CA ALA A 330 18.29 18.98 14.92
C ALA A 330 17.25 19.92 14.28
#